data_AF-A0A9D5M956-F1
#
_entry.id   AF-A0A9D5M956-F1
#
_cell.length_a   1.000
_cell.length_b   1.000
_cell.length_c   1.000
_cell.angle_alpha   90.00
_cell.angle_beta   90.00
_cell.angle_gamma   90.00
#
_symmetry.space_group_name_H-M   'P 1'
#
loop_
_entity.id
_entity.type
_entity.pdbx_description
1 polymer ?
#
loop_
_entity_poly.entity_id
_entity_poly.type
_entity_poly.pdbx_seq_one_letter_code
_entity_poly.pdbx_strand_id
1 'polypeptide(L)'
;MDWTYSTPEECGVKSAGLIAFLRDMQEKRLHMHALMVLRHGKPIAQARFAPWDEAQPHMLYSLSKSFTSTAVGFAVQEGLLRTDDRLVSFFPEYFPAPPCENMQKITVKHLLTMNTGHEVEPMLMGPDWEGNFLHSYVPHEPGTHFLYNTAATYMLSAILQKVTGRKLIDYLREKLLAPLHMSGDIWFEESPSGVAAGGFGLNVRVEDIAKLGQFYLQKGMWEGRQLLDPKWIEAAQTPWSDNSANDPSTPDWRAGYGYQFWMCRPEKVFRGDGAFGQYCVILPEQDMVVAINSGVRDMQAVLTSLWENVLPCVGDAEAPGADADALSQALRAPVTRADWEENGEAAEPPVPDPAWYGEYDVSENEGKLERIGVSAQGLVFTVNGKPARIPLDRDQWQACTVEGALDTFPSRHAGLYRDTAVRAARQGDSLRMHFCHTATPFEDVMTLRFTAHGLTLEGHRNAGFADAGYKLVGVRE
;
A
#
# COMPACT_ATOMS: atom_id res chain seq x y z
N MET A 1 -10.74 -5.97 -20.00
CA MET A 1 -10.10 -6.59 -21.16
C MET A 1 -9.16 -7.66 -20.64
N ASP A 2 -9.12 -8.83 -21.27
CA ASP A 2 -8.15 -9.86 -20.93
C ASP A 2 -6.79 -9.47 -21.50
N TRP A 3 -5.74 -9.56 -20.68
CA TRP A 3 -4.39 -9.28 -21.13
C TRP A 3 -3.90 -10.31 -22.14
N THR A 4 -3.17 -9.85 -23.15
CA THR A 4 -2.33 -10.74 -23.96
C THR A 4 -0.97 -10.90 -23.28
N TYR A 5 -0.75 -12.04 -22.63
CA TYR A 5 0.51 -12.38 -21.96
C TYR A 5 1.64 -12.65 -22.98
N SER A 6 2.88 -12.43 -22.56
CA SER A 6 4.11 -12.79 -23.30
C SER A 6 5.16 -13.32 -22.32
N THR A 7 6.24 -13.91 -22.82
CA THR A 7 7.42 -14.16 -21.98
C THR A 7 8.28 -12.91 -21.85
N PRO A 8 9.13 -12.80 -20.80
CA PRO A 8 10.12 -11.74 -20.71
C PRO A 8 11.01 -11.66 -21.95
N GLU A 9 11.51 -12.79 -22.45
CA GLU A 9 12.45 -12.82 -23.57
C GLU A 9 11.81 -12.34 -24.88
N GLU A 10 10.54 -12.68 -25.14
CA GLU A 10 9.78 -12.18 -26.29
C GLU A 10 9.62 -10.66 -26.26
N CYS A 11 9.66 -10.06 -25.08
CA CYS A 11 9.62 -8.61 -24.87
C CYS A 11 10.99 -8.02 -24.55
N GLY A 12 12.08 -8.75 -24.83
CA GLY A 12 13.46 -8.28 -24.66
C GLY A 12 13.85 -7.99 -23.21
N VAL A 13 13.44 -8.87 -22.28
CA VAL A 13 13.86 -8.88 -20.87
C VAL A 13 14.44 -10.25 -20.54
N LYS A 14 15.61 -10.31 -19.91
CA LYS A 14 16.15 -11.58 -19.40
C LYS A 14 15.40 -12.01 -18.14
N SER A 15 14.80 -13.20 -18.14
CA SER A 15 14.15 -13.75 -16.94
C SER A 15 15.08 -13.84 -15.72
N ALA A 16 16.39 -14.03 -15.94
CA ALA A 16 17.40 -14.05 -14.88
C ALA A 16 17.34 -12.81 -13.96
N GLY A 17 17.06 -11.62 -14.50
CA GLY A 17 16.93 -10.40 -13.70
C GLY A 17 15.70 -10.40 -12.79
N LEU A 18 14.57 -10.91 -13.30
CA LEU A 18 13.34 -11.08 -12.51
C LEU A 18 13.51 -12.16 -11.44
N ILE A 19 14.19 -13.27 -11.77
CA ILE A 19 14.52 -14.33 -10.80
C ILE A 19 15.42 -13.80 -9.69
N ALA A 20 16.46 -13.02 -10.03
CA ALA A 20 17.35 -12.40 -9.06
C ALA A 20 16.60 -11.43 -8.16
N PHE A 21 15.71 -10.59 -8.71
CA PHE A 21 14.84 -9.71 -7.94
C PHE A 21 13.96 -10.49 -6.95
N LEU A 22 13.26 -11.54 -7.40
CA LEU A 22 12.41 -12.36 -6.53
C LEU A 22 13.21 -13.04 -5.40
N ARG A 23 14.41 -13.54 -5.73
CA ARG A 23 15.32 -14.13 -4.74
C ARG A 23 15.78 -13.10 -3.71
N ASP A 24 16.11 -11.90 -4.15
CA ASP A 24 16.54 -10.82 -3.26
C ASP A 24 15.43 -10.40 -2.28
N MET A 25 14.16 -10.40 -2.75
CA MET A 25 13.00 -10.16 -1.88
C MET A 25 12.86 -11.27 -0.81
N GLN A 26 13.12 -12.53 -1.17
CA GLN A 26 13.14 -13.66 -0.23
C GLN A 26 14.28 -13.54 0.79
N GLU A 27 15.51 -13.35 0.31
CA GLU A 27 16.72 -13.34 1.15
C GLU A 27 16.72 -12.16 2.13
N LYS A 28 16.23 -10.99 1.70
CA LYS A 28 16.09 -9.79 2.54
C LYS A 28 14.81 -9.77 3.37
N ARG A 29 13.95 -10.79 3.27
CA ARG A 29 12.64 -10.86 3.94
C ARG A 29 11.78 -9.62 3.65
N LEU A 30 11.76 -9.20 2.39
CA LEU A 30 10.91 -8.13 1.90
C LEU A 30 9.58 -8.77 1.47
N HIS A 31 8.61 -8.75 2.39
CA HIS A 31 7.29 -9.38 2.29
C HIS A 31 6.47 -8.83 1.12
N MET A 32 6.70 -9.33 -0.09
CA MET A 32 5.85 -9.05 -1.25
C MET A 32 4.60 -9.91 -1.22
N HIS A 33 3.46 -9.27 -1.50
CA HIS A 33 2.15 -9.93 -1.57
C HIS A 33 1.78 -10.23 -3.02
N ALA A 34 2.06 -9.27 -3.91
CA ALA A 34 1.73 -9.37 -5.33
C ALA A 34 2.72 -8.59 -6.20
N LEU A 35 2.98 -9.11 -7.40
CA LEU A 35 3.79 -8.49 -8.44
C LEU A 35 3.07 -8.58 -9.79
N MET A 36 3.16 -7.52 -10.58
CA MET A 36 2.83 -7.55 -12.01
C MET A 36 3.82 -6.68 -12.77
N VAL A 37 4.43 -7.25 -13.82
CA VAL A 37 5.38 -6.55 -14.69
C VAL A 37 4.80 -6.54 -16.10
N LEU A 38 4.62 -5.35 -16.66
CA LEU A 38 4.21 -5.14 -18.04
C LEU A 38 5.38 -4.64 -18.87
N ARG A 39 5.50 -5.12 -20.10
CA ARG A 39 6.45 -4.64 -21.11
C ARG A 39 5.74 -4.57 -22.45
N HIS A 40 5.85 -3.46 -23.17
CA HIS A 40 5.15 -3.26 -24.46
C HIS A 40 3.63 -3.51 -24.39
N GLY A 41 3.00 -3.13 -23.26
CA GLY A 41 1.57 -3.36 -23.04
C GLY A 41 1.17 -4.79 -22.71
N LYS A 42 2.12 -5.73 -22.53
CA LYS A 42 1.88 -7.14 -22.23
C LYS A 42 2.40 -7.52 -20.86
N PRO A 43 1.67 -8.31 -20.05
CA PRO A 43 2.23 -8.90 -18.85
C PRO A 43 3.30 -9.93 -19.21
N ILE A 44 4.49 -9.75 -18.63
CA ILE A 44 5.64 -10.65 -18.79
C ILE A 44 5.98 -11.41 -17.50
N ALA A 45 5.51 -10.93 -16.36
CA ALA A 45 5.57 -11.64 -15.09
C ALA A 45 4.40 -11.23 -14.19
N GLN A 46 3.83 -12.21 -13.50
CA GLN A 46 2.77 -12.01 -12.52
C GLN A 46 2.97 -13.02 -11.39
N ALA A 47 2.95 -12.53 -10.15
CA ALA A 47 2.97 -13.37 -8.97
C ALA A 47 1.95 -12.90 -7.95
N ARG A 48 1.34 -13.85 -7.27
CA ARG A 48 0.63 -13.67 -6.02
C ARG A 48 1.21 -14.66 -5.04
N PHE A 49 1.67 -14.16 -3.92
CA PHE A 49 2.23 -15.02 -2.89
C PHE A 49 1.09 -15.39 -1.96
N ALA A 50 0.97 -16.66 -1.59
CA ALA A 50 -0.09 -17.07 -0.67
C ALA A 50 0.14 -16.38 0.70
N PRO A 51 -0.91 -15.90 1.39
CA PRO A 51 -2.33 -16.19 1.16
C PRO A 51 -3.12 -15.18 0.31
N TRP A 52 -2.48 -14.19 -0.32
CA TRP A 52 -3.20 -13.14 -1.06
C TRP A 52 -3.79 -13.66 -2.37
N ASP A 53 -5.10 -13.41 -2.57
CA ASP A 53 -5.87 -13.81 -3.75
C ASP A 53 -5.92 -12.69 -4.82
N GLU A 54 -6.08 -13.07 -6.09
CA GLU A 54 -6.24 -12.16 -7.22
C GLU A 54 -7.51 -11.32 -7.17
N ALA A 55 -8.57 -11.81 -6.50
CA ALA A 55 -9.85 -11.12 -6.46
C ALA A 55 -9.95 -10.03 -5.39
N GLN A 56 -8.97 -9.91 -4.49
CA GLN A 56 -9.12 -9.06 -3.31
C GLN A 56 -8.45 -7.68 -3.49
N PRO A 57 -9.17 -6.57 -3.27
CA PRO A 57 -8.58 -5.26 -3.15
C PRO A 57 -7.59 -5.17 -1.98
N HIS A 58 -6.50 -4.45 -2.20
CA HIS A 58 -5.45 -4.22 -1.22
C HIS A 58 -5.28 -2.72 -0.96
N MET A 59 -5.10 -2.36 0.30
CA MET A 59 -4.90 -0.98 0.73
C MET A 59 -3.64 -0.37 0.10
N LEU A 60 -3.79 0.79 -0.52
CA LEU A 60 -2.72 1.46 -1.26
C LEU A 60 -1.94 2.51 -0.48
N TYR A 61 -2.47 3.00 0.65
CA TYR A 61 -1.93 4.19 1.32
C TYR A 61 -1.68 5.33 0.30
N SER A 62 -0.53 5.99 0.35
CA SER A 62 -0.19 7.14 -0.50
C SER A 62 -0.22 6.90 -2.00
N LEU A 63 -0.22 5.68 -2.51
CA LEU A 63 -0.40 5.46 -3.96
C LEU A 63 -1.80 5.92 -4.43
N SER A 64 -2.76 6.06 -3.51
CA SER A 64 -4.07 6.71 -3.73
C SER A 64 -3.95 8.11 -4.36
N LYS A 65 -2.89 8.85 -3.99
CA LYS A 65 -2.62 10.21 -4.45
C LYS A 65 -2.51 10.31 -5.96
N SER A 66 -1.89 9.32 -6.59
CA SER A 66 -1.71 9.28 -8.04
C SER A 66 -3.06 9.16 -8.77
N PHE A 67 -4.02 8.38 -8.24
CA PHE A 67 -5.38 8.31 -8.76
C PHE A 67 -6.14 9.64 -8.56
N THR A 68 -6.00 10.26 -7.39
CA THR A 68 -6.60 11.58 -7.11
C THR A 68 -6.05 12.64 -8.07
N SER A 69 -4.74 12.65 -8.35
CA SER A 69 -4.12 13.52 -9.36
C SER A 69 -4.68 13.28 -10.76
N THR A 70 -4.88 12.02 -11.15
CA THR A 70 -5.53 11.70 -12.44
C THR A 70 -6.94 12.29 -12.51
N ALA A 71 -7.73 12.17 -11.44
CA ALA A 71 -9.06 12.76 -11.36
C ALA A 71 -9.05 14.29 -11.51
N VAL A 72 -8.11 14.97 -10.83
CA VAL A 72 -7.90 16.42 -10.99
C VAL A 72 -7.54 16.75 -12.45
N GLY A 73 -6.72 15.93 -13.10
CA GLY A 73 -6.39 16.10 -14.51
C GLY A 73 -7.59 16.08 -15.44
N PHE A 74 -8.52 15.14 -15.23
CA PHE A 74 -9.78 15.13 -15.99
C PHE A 74 -10.62 16.38 -15.71
N ALA A 75 -10.73 16.82 -14.45
CA ALA A 75 -11.50 18.02 -14.11
C ALA A 75 -10.91 19.29 -14.73
N VAL A 76 -9.57 19.39 -14.82
CA VAL A 76 -8.88 20.47 -15.54
C VAL A 76 -9.14 20.40 -17.04
N GLN A 77 -9.05 19.21 -17.64
CA GLN A 77 -9.35 19.01 -19.06
C GLN A 77 -10.80 19.37 -19.41
N GLU A 78 -11.74 19.13 -18.50
CA GLU A 78 -13.16 19.49 -18.64
C GLU A 78 -13.44 20.97 -18.35
N GLY A 79 -12.44 21.74 -17.90
CA GLY A 79 -12.57 23.15 -17.58
C GLY A 79 -13.34 23.43 -16.29
N LEU A 80 -13.47 22.44 -15.40
CA LEU A 80 -14.18 22.57 -14.12
C LEU A 80 -13.34 23.28 -13.05
N LEU A 81 -12.02 23.23 -13.19
CA LEU A 81 -11.04 23.94 -12.36
C LEU A 81 -9.76 24.17 -13.16
N ARG A 82 -8.89 25.05 -12.67
CA ARG A 82 -7.55 25.28 -13.22
C ARG A 82 -6.50 25.07 -12.14
N THR A 83 -5.29 24.72 -12.55
CA THR A 83 -4.18 24.48 -11.60
C THR A 83 -3.72 25.76 -10.90
N ASP A 84 -4.00 26.94 -11.47
CA ASP A 84 -3.71 28.26 -10.89
C ASP A 84 -4.85 28.81 -10.01
N ASP A 85 -6.00 28.14 -9.94
CA ASP A 85 -7.09 28.56 -9.06
C ASP A 85 -6.66 28.49 -7.60
N ARG A 86 -7.12 29.47 -6.81
CA ARG A 86 -6.78 29.58 -5.39
C ARG A 86 -7.58 28.59 -4.57
N LEU A 87 -6.93 27.91 -3.62
CA LEU A 87 -7.61 26.98 -2.71
C LEU A 87 -8.79 27.68 -1.99
N VAL A 88 -8.53 28.88 -1.47
CA VAL A 88 -9.51 29.64 -0.68
C VAL A 88 -10.77 30.01 -1.46
N SER A 89 -10.72 30.13 -2.80
CA SER A 89 -11.92 30.44 -3.60
C SER A 89 -12.90 29.28 -3.70
N PHE A 90 -12.45 28.05 -3.46
CA PHE A 90 -13.35 26.89 -3.40
C PHE A 90 -14.08 26.82 -2.07
N PHE A 91 -13.55 27.38 -0.98
CA PHE A 91 -14.11 27.24 0.38
C PHE A 91 -14.27 28.60 1.10
N PRO A 92 -14.96 29.59 0.50
CA PRO A 92 -15.13 30.90 1.12
C PRO A 92 -15.85 30.81 2.48
N GLU A 93 -16.70 29.80 2.69
CA GLU A 93 -17.44 29.59 3.93
C GLU A 93 -16.55 29.31 5.15
N TYR A 94 -15.30 28.88 4.95
CA TYR A 94 -14.33 28.63 6.01
C TYR A 94 -13.62 29.91 6.49
N PHE A 95 -13.81 31.04 5.80
CA PHE A 95 -13.06 32.28 6.02
C PHE A 95 -13.99 33.47 6.26
N PRO A 96 -14.55 33.63 7.48
CA PRO A 96 -15.30 34.83 7.85
C PRO A 96 -14.41 36.09 7.89
N ALA A 97 -13.09 35.90 7.95
CA ALA A 97 -12.06 36.91 7.72
C ALA A 97 -10.94 36.31 6.86
N PRO A 98 -10.13 37.14 6.15
CA PRO A 98 -9.03 36.63 5.36
C PRO A 98 -8.04 35.79 6.19
N PRO A 99 -7.60 34.61 5.70
CA PRO A 99 -6.58 33.81 6.38
C PRO A 99 -5.20 34.46 6.25
N CYS A 100 -4.15 33.82 6.79
CA CYS A 100 -2.78 34.32 6.63
C CYS A 100 -2.42 34.49 5.15
N GLU A 101 -1.49 35.43 4.86
CA GLU A 101 -1.13 35.80 3.49
C GLU A 101 -0.74 34.59 2.62
N ASN A 102 0.02 33.65 3.17
CA ASN A 102 0.45 32.45 2.45
C ASN A 102 -0.71 31.49 2.15
N MET A 103 -1.67 31.30 3.07
CA MET A 103 -2.87 30.48 2.81
C MET A 103 -3.68 31.03 1.63
N GLN A 104 -3.81 32.36 1.51
CA GLN A 104 -4.49 33.01 0.38
C GLN A 104 -3.80 32.74 -0.97
N LYS A 105 -2.50 32.44 -0.97
CA LYS A 105 -1.69 32.18 -2.17
C LYS A 105 -1.68 30.71 -2.59
N ILE A 106 -2.14 29.76 -1.77
CA ILE A 106 -2.16 28.34 -2.14
C ILE A 106 -3.03 28.14 -3.38
N THR A 107 -2.52 27.40 -4.36
CA THR A 107 -3.22 27.03 -5.60
C THR A 107 -3.40 25.52 -5.66
N VAL A 108 -4.25 25.06 -6.58
CA VAL A 108 -4.37 23.63 -6.90
C VAL A 108 -3.01 23.01 -7.27
N LYS A 109 -2.16 23.74 -8.01
CA LYS A 109 -0.79 23.30 -8.34
C LYS A 109 0.05 23.07 -7.08
N HIS A 110 -0.01 23.97 -6.10
CA HIS A 110 0.75 23.80 -4.85
C HIS A 110 0.32 22.55 -4.06
N LEU A 111 -0.96 22.19 -4.11
CA LEU A 111 -1.46 20.93 -3.54
C LEU A 111 -0.91 19.72 -4.30
N LEU A 112 -0.96 19.74 -5.64
CA LEU A 112 -0.48 18.66 -6.51
C LEU A 112 1.02 18.39 -6.35
N THR A 113 1.82 19.43 -6.11
CA THR A 113 3.28 19.33 -6.03
C THR A 113 3.83 19.28 -4.60
N MET A 114 2.98 19.18 -3.56
CA MET A 114 3.41 19.15 -2.16
C MET A 114 4.21 20.38 -1.70
N ASN A 115 3.91 21.56 -2.27
CA ASN A 115 4.60 22.82 -1.94
C ASN A 115 3.62 23.85 -1.38
N THR A 116 2.83 23.47 -0.39
CA THR A 116 1.78 24.33 0.16
C THR A 116 2.30 25.41 1.11
N GLY A 117 3.56 25.34 1.51
CA GLY A 117 4.21 26.29 2.43
C GLY A 117 4.05 25.95 3.91
N HIS A 118 3.43 24.80 4.22
CA HIS A 118 3.38 24.26 5.58
C HIS A 118 4.76 23.78 6.02
N GLU A 119 5.11 24.02 7.29
CA GLU A 119 6.28 23.41 7.96
C GLU A 119 5.92 22.03 8.55
N VAL A 120 4.68 21.89 9.02
CA VAL A 120 4.16 20.67 9.64
C VAL A 120 2.89 20.27 8.92
N GLU A 121 2.74 18.98 8.63
CA GLU A 121 1.57 18.44 7.96
C GLU A 121 0.31 18.66 8.84
N PRO A 122 -0.76 19.27 8.32
CA PRO A 122 -2.02 19.37 9.04
C PRO A 122 -2.61 17.99 9.34
N MET A 123 -3.06 17.78 10.57
CA MET A 123 -3.63 16.51 10.98
C MET A 123 -5.07 16.35 10.48
N LEU A 124 -5.37 15.23 9.83
CA LEU A 124 -6.74 14.86 9.43
C LEU A 124 -7.44 14.14 10.59
N MET A 125 -7.99 14.89 11.54
CA MET A 125 -8.63 14.35 12.75
C MET A 125 -9.99 14.99 13.04
N GLY A 126 -10.82 14.31 13.82
CA GLY A 126 -12.15 14.81 14.18
C GLY A 126 -13.08 14.91 12.96
N PRO A 127 -14.20 15.67 13.08
CA PRO A 127 -15.27 15.66 12.09
C PRO A 127 -15.05 16.57 10.87
N ASP A 128 -14.14 17.56 10.94
CA ASP A 128 -13.96 18.59 9.92
C ASP A 128 -12.50 18.64 9.43
N TRP A 129 -12.19 17.79 8.45
CA TRP A 129 -10.84 17.66 7.91
C TRP A 129 -10.45 18.85 7.03
N GLU A 130 -11.41 19.42 6.31
CA GLU A 130 -11.23 20.62 5.51
C GLU A 130 -10.82 21.79 6.40
N GLY A 131 -11.53 21.99 7.52
CA GLY A 131 -11.19 23.01 8.52
C GLY A 131 -9.78 22.84 9.08
N ASN A 132 -9.37 21.61 9.41
CA ASN A 132 -8.02 21.36 9.92
C ASN A 132 -6.92 21.85 8.97
N PHE A 133 -7.11 21.71 7.66
CA PHE A 133 -6.18 22.22 6.66
C PHE A 133 -6.36 23.72 6.39
N LEU A 134 -7.61 24.20 6.28
CA LEU A 134 -7.89 25.59 5.91
C LEU A 134 -7.55 26.57 7.05
N HIS A 135 -7.50 26.10 8.29
CA HIS A 135 -7.14 26.89 9.48
C HIS A 135 -5.73 26.60 10.00
N SER A 136 -4.95 25.75 9.34
CA SER A 136 -3.56 25.51 9.73
C SER A 136 -2.63 26.68 9.39
N TYR A 137 -1.50 26.73 10.08
CA TYR A 137 -0.50 27.77 9.89
C TYR A 137 0.42 27.46 8.71
N VAL A 138 0.63 28.45 7.83
CA VAL A 138 1.45 28.36 6.60
C VAL A 138 2.61 29.38 6.67
N PRO A 139 3.75 29.01 7.29
CA PRO A 139 4.85 29.94 7.49
C PRO A 139 5.62 30.30 6.21
N HIS A 140 5.69 29.40 5.23
CA HIS A 140 6.46 29.60 4.02
C HIS A 140 5.60 30.04 2.85
N GLU A 141 6.21 30.75 1.90
CA GLU A 141 5.54 31.10 0.66
C GLU A 141 5.24 29.82 -0.16
N PRO A 142 3.98 29.58 -0.59
CA PRO A 142 3.64 28.42 -1.39
C PRO A 142 4.51 28.32 -2.66
N GLY A 143 4.99 27.12 -2.96
CA GLY A 143 5.93 26.86 -4.05
C GLY A 143 7.41 26.87 -3.65
N THR A 144 7.77 27.38 -2.46
CA THR A 144 9.18 27.52 -2.05
C THR A 144 9.68 26.44 -1.07
N HIS A 145 8.77 25.69 -0.47
CA HIS A 145 9.09 24.66 0.52
C HIS A 145 8.34 23.36 0.21
N PHE A 146 9.09 22.27 0.04
CA PHE A 146 8.52 20.93 -0.12
C PHE A 146 8.25 20.31 1.24
N LEU A 147 6.99 19.91 1.45
CA LEU A 147 6.57 19.08 2.56
C LEU A 147 5.58 18.06 2.03
N TYR A 148 5.91 16.77 2.14
CA TYR A 148 4.98 15.72 1.76
C TYR A 148 3.73 15.76 2.64
N ASN A 149 2.57 16.06 2.03
CA ASN A 149 1.39 16.51 2.76
C ASN A 149 0.13 15.81 2.22
N THR A 150 -0.31 14.78 2.91
CA THR A 150 -1.53 14.00 2.64
C THR A 150 -2.78 14.85 2.82
N ALA A 151 -2.82 15.76 3.80
CA ALA A 151 -3.94 16.69 3.97
C ALA A 151 -4.11 17.63 2.77
N ALA A 152 -3.03 18.03 2.11
CA ALA A 152 -3.09 18.78 0.86
C ALA A 152 -3.75 17.97 -0.27
N THR A 153 -3.54 16.65 -0.30
CA THR A 153 -4.22 15.78 -1.27
C THR A 153 -5.69 15.58 -0.93
N TYR A 154 -6.04 15.51 0.35
CA TYR A 154 -7.44 15.51 0.78
C TYR A 154 -8.17 16.75 0.25
N MET A 155 -7.54 17.92 0.30
CA MET A 155 -8.14 19.14 -0.28
C MET A 155 -8.36 19.04 -1.80
N LEU A 156 -7.53 18.30 -2.56
CA LEU A 156 -7.81 18.03 -3.97
C LEU A 156 -9.08 17.18 -4.16
N SER A 157 -9.30 16.18 -3.30
CA SER A 157 -10.53 15.38 -3.28
C SER A 157 -11.75 16.24 -2.96
N ALA A 158 -11.65 17.09 -1.94
CA ALA A 158 -12.72 18.01 -1.54
C ALA A 158 -13.05 19.03 -2.65
N ILE A 159 -12.05 19.62 -3.29
CA ILE A 159 -12.24 20.53 -4.45
C ILE A 159 -12.97 19.79 -5.56
N LEU A 160 -12.50 18.59 -5.93
CA LEU A 160 -13.09 17.80 -7.00
C LEU A 160 -14.56 17.47 -6.72
N GLN A 161 -14.88 17.05 -5.50
CA GLN A 161 -16.26 16.80 -5.10
C GLN A 161 -17.12 18.07 -5.16
N LYS A 162 -16.58 19.22 -4.77
CA LYS A 162 -17.29 20.50 -4.81
C LYS A 162 -17.57 20.99 -6.23
N VAL A 163 -16.60 20.87 -7.15
CA VAL A 163 -16.77 21.35 -8.53
C VAL A 163 -17.55 20.38 -9.42
N THR A 164 -17.55 19.08 -9.10
CA THR A 164 -18.27 18.06 -9.87
C THR A 164 -19.64 17.72 -9.29
N GLY A 165 -19.86 17.96 -7.99
CA GLY A 165 -21.03 17.46 -7.26
C GLY A 165 -21.02 15.94 -7.05
N ARG A 166 -19.89 15.26 -7.26
CA ARG A 166 -19.76 13.80 -7.24
C ARG A 166 -18.65 13.35 -6.29
N LYS A 167 -18.80 12.16 -5.70
CA LYS A 167 -17.70 11.53 -4.96
C LYS A 167 -16.52 11.25 -5.90
N LEU A 168 -15.29 11.38 -5.38
CA LEU A 168 -14.06 11.11 -6.14
C LEU A 168 -14.10 9.73 -6.82
N ILE A 169 -14.53 8.69 -6.11
CA ILE A 169 -14.60 7.32 -6.65
C ILE A 169 -15.58 7.22 -7.81
N ASP A 170 -16.73 7.91 -7.75
CA ASP A 170 -17.72 7.85 -8.82
C ASP A 170 -17.27 8.62 -10.07
N TYR A 171 -16.51 9.71 -9.87
CA TYR A 171 -15.89 10.44 -10.96
C TYR A 171 -14.77 9.60 -11.63
N LEU A 172 -13.88 9.01 -10.83
CA LEU A 172 -12.86 8.08 -11.32
C LEU A 172 -13.47 6.87 -12.02
N ARG A 173 -14.58 6.32 -11.52
CA ARG A 173 -15.22 5.15 -12.12
C ARG A 173 -15.64 5.39 -13.56
N GLU A 174 -16.19 6.57 -13.84
CA GLU A 174 -16.56 6.96 -15.20
C GLU A 174 -15.35 7.30 -16.08
N LYS A 175 -14.41 8.10 -15.56
CA LYS A 175 -13.34 8.70 -16.39
C LYS A 175 -12.12 7.80 -16.58
N LEU A 176 -11.86 6.91 -15.63
CA LEU A 176 -10.65 6.09 -15.57
C LEU A 176 -10.95 4.61 -15.43
N LEU A 177 -11.65 4.20 -14.35
CA LEU A 177 -11.74 2.79 -13.98
C LEU A 177 -12.49 1.97 -15.04
N ALA A 178 -13.69 2.40 -15.44
CA ALA A 178 -14.45 1.69 -16.46
C ALA A 178 -13.78 1.71 -17.84
N PRO A 179 -13.23 2.85 -18.35
CA PRO A 179 -12.48 2.88 -19.59
C PRO A 179 -11.25 1.97 -19.63
N LEU A 180 -10.54 1.80 -18.50
CA LEU A 180 -9.36 0.93 -18.40
C LEU A 180 -9.73 -0.52 -18.03
N HIS A 181 -11.01 -0.83 -17.88
CA HIS A 181 -11.50 -2.13 -17.40
C HIS A 181 -10.89 -2.54 -16.05
N MET A 182 -10.75 -1.57 -15.14
CA MET A 182 -10.36 -1.83 -13.76
C MET A 182 -11.50 -2.49 -12.98
N SER A 183 -11.15 -3.07 -11.84
CA SER A 183 -12.08 -3.83 -10.99
C SER A 183 -13.26 -2.98 -10.48
N GLY A 184 -14.44 -3.61 -10.40
CA GLY A 184 -15.68 -2.94 -9.98
C GLY A 184 -15.82 -2.74 -8.47
N ASP A 185 -15.00 -3.43 -7.68
CA ASP A 185 -14.97 -3.45 -6.22
C ASP A 185 -13.97 -2.44 -5.62
N ILE A 186 -13.44 -1.52 -6.43
CA ILE A 186 -12.57 -0.42 -5.97
C ILE A 186 -13.36 0.58 -5.13
N TRP A 187 -12.83 0.96 -3.97
CA TRP A 187 -13.44 1.90 -3.05
C TRP A 187 -12.39 2.76 -2.31
N PHE A 188 -12.86 3.88 -1.75
CA PHE A 188 -12.09 4.82 -0.93
C PHE A 188 -12.64 4.87 0.49
N GLU A 189 -11.77 4.95 1.49
CA GLU A 189 -12.14 5.47 2.81
C GLU A 189 -12.60 6.93 2.69
N GLU A 190 -13.57 7.31 3.52
CA GLU A 190 -14.18 8.64 3.52
C GLU A 190 -13.93 9.35 4.85
N SER A 191 -13.75 10.67 4.79
CA SER A 191 -13.80 11.53 5.95
C SER A 191 -15.18 11.48 6.61
N PRO A 192 -15.33 11.93 7.86
CA PRO A 192 -16.64 12.03 8.51
C PRO A 192 -17.66 12.91 7.77
N SER A 193 -17.19 13.85 6.94
CA SER A 193 -18.02 14.70 6.08
C SER A 193 -18.44 14.02 4.76
N GLY A 194 -17.99 12.78 4.50
CA GLY A 194 -18.34 12.00 3.31
C GLY A 194 -17.51 12.36 2.07
N VAL A 195 -16.34 12.97 2.24
CA VAL A 195 -15.37 13.23 1.18
C VAL A 195 -14.35 12.09 1.16
N ALA A 196 -14.04 11.53 0.00
CA ALA A 196 -13.01 10.51 -0.10
C ALA A 196 -11.65 11.02 0.42
N ALA A 197 -10.93 10.23 1.20
CA ALA A 197 -9.65 10.61 1.80
C ALA A 197 -8.64 11.11 0.74
N GLY A 198 -8.62 10.49 -0.44
CA GLY A 198 -7.88 10.93 -1.63
C GLY A 198 -6.37 10.73 -1.55
N GLY A 199 -5.75 11.14 -0.45
CA GLY A 199 -4.32 10.96 -0.18
C GLY A 199 -3.95 9.59 0.38
N PHE A 200 -4.94 8.81 0.80
CA PHE A 200 -4.85 7.42 1.28
C PHE A 200 -6.24 6.77 1.11
N GLY A 201 -6.38 5.53 1.61
CA GLY A 201 -7.69 4.87 1.74
C GLY A 201 -8.24 4.25 0.45
N LEU A 202 -7.52 4.33 -0.67
CA LEU A 202 -7.88 3.58 -1.89
C LEU A 202 -7.51 2.11 -1.72
N ASN A 203 -8.44 1.23 -2.09
CA ASN A 203 -8.24 -0.21 -2.12
C ASN A 203 -8.44 -0.72 -3.55
N VAL A 204 -7.41 -1.33 -4.13
CA VAL A 204 -7.42 -1.85 -5.52
C VAL A 204 -6.62 -3.14 -5.63
N ARG A 205 -6.75 -3.85 -6.75
CA ARG A 205 -5.90 -5.00 -7.06
C ARG A 205 -4.60 -4.52 -7.72
N VAL A 206 -3.51 -5.27 -7.60
CA VAL A 206 -2.23 -4.89 -8.25
C VAL A 206 -2.34 -4.77 -9.78
N GLU A 207 -3.28 -5.50 -10.39
CA GLU A 207 -3.56 -5.35 -11.82
C GLU A 207 -4.10 -3.96 -12.17
N ASP A 208 -4.95 -3.39 -11.31
CA ASP A 208 -5.48 -2.03 -11.49
C ASP A 208 -4.37 -0.98 -11.33
N ILE A 209 -3.41 -1.25 -10.45
CA ILE A 209 -2.18 -0.45 -10.35
C ILE A 209 -1.38 -0.53 -11.67
N ALA A 210 -1.19 -1.73 -12.22
CA ALA A 210 -0.49 -1.91 -13.49
C ALA A 210 -1.20 -1.20 -14.66
N LYS A 211 -2.54 -1.21 -14.68
CA LYS A 211 -3.36 -0.46 -15.65
C LYS A 211 -3.15 1.06 -15.52
N LEU A 212 -3.10 1.60 -14.30
CA LEU A 212 -2.76 3.02 -14.09
C LEU A 212 -1.36 3.31 -14.64
N GLY A 213 -0.37 2.50 -14.30
CA GLY A 213 0.99 2.67 -14.80
C GLY A 213 1.07 2.61 -16.33
N GLN A 214 0.38 1.66 -16.95
CA GLN A 214 0.34 1.49 -18.39
C GLN A 214 -0.36 2.66 -19.09
N PHE A 215 -1.40 3.23 -18.48
CA PHE A 215 -2.09 4.42 -18.95
C PHE A 215 -1.18 5.67 -18.94
N TYR A 216 -0.40 5.86 -17.88
CA TYR A 216 0.60 6.92 -17.81
C TYR A 216 1.74 6.69 -18.81
N LEU A 217 2.21 5.45 -18.95
CA LEU A 217 3.21 5.06 -19.93
C LEU A 217 2.75 5.38 -21.37
N GLN A 218 1.46 5.17 -21.65
CA GLN A 218 0.80 5.51 -22.92
C GLN A 218 0.35 6.97 -23.03
N LYS A 219 0.83 7.84 -22.13
CA LYS A 219 0.54 9.28 -22.14
C LYS A 219 -0.95 9.61 -22.16
N GLY A 220 -1.75 8.88 -21.37
CA GLY A 220 -3.18 9.11 -21.20
C GLY A 220 -4.05 8.51 -22.32
N MET A 221 -3.45 7.71 -23.21
CA MET A 221 -4.17 6.93 -24.20
C MET A 221 -4.47 5.53 -23.65
N TRP A 222 -5.63 4.99 -24.03
CA TRP A 222 -5.99 3.60 -23.78
C TRP A 222 -6.77 3.07 -24.97
N GLU A 223 -6.41 1.89 -25.48
CA GLU A 223 -7.08 1.24 -26.63
C GLU A 223 -7.30 2.17 -27.84
N GLY A 224 -6.29 3.01 -28.14
CA GLY A 224 -6.33 3.97 -29.26
C GLY A 224 -7.17 5.23 -29.01
N ARG A 225 -7.76 5.39 -27.81
CA ARG A 225 -8.50 6.59 -27.41
C ARG A 225 -7.68 7.43 -26.44
N GLN A 226 -7.49 8.71 -26.77
CA GLN A 226 -6.94 9.69 -25.84
C GLN A 226 -8.00 10.02 -24.77
N LEU A 227 -7.79 9.58 -23.53
CA LEU A 227 -8.71 9.86 -22.43
C LEU A 227 -8.30 11.13 -21.68
N LEU A 228 -7.01 11.26 -21.36
CA LEU A 228 -6.45 12.40 -20.63
C LEU A 228 -5.36 13.09 -21.45
N ASP A 229 -5.30 14.42 -21.44
CA ASP A 229 -4.34 15.22 -22.19
C ASP A 229 -2.89 14.79 -21.84
N PRO A 230 -2.05 14.44 -22.83
CA PRO A 230 -0.64 14.09 -22.62
C PRO A 230 0.14 15.13 -21.80
N LYS A 231 -0.25 16.41 -21.83
CA LYS A 231 0.37 17.47 -21.02
C LYS A 231 0.20 17.25 -19.52
N TRP A 232 -0.90 16.62 -19.09
CA TRP A 232 -1.08 16.26 -17.68
C TRP A 232 -0.07 15.20 -17.25
N ILE A 233 0.16 14.21 -18.11
CA ILE A 233 1.15 13.16 -17.89
C ILE A 233 2.56 13.74 -17.85
N GLU A 234 2.88 14.67 -18.76
CA GLU A 234 4.15 15.39 -18.76
C GLU A 234 4.36 16.17 -17.45
N ALA A 235 3.33 16.87 -16.96
CA ALA A 235 3.37 17.56 -15.67
C ALA A 235 3.51 16.59 -14.49
N ALA A 236 2.96 15.37 -14.58
CA ALA A 236 3.08 14.36 -13.55
C ALA A 236 4.52 13.81 -13.40
N GLN A 237 5.26 13.68 -14.50
CA GLN A 237 6.66 13.24 -14.51
C GLN A 237 7.68 14.39 -14.47
N THR A 238 7.23 15.65 -14.32
CA THR A 238 8.12 16.81 -14.17
C THR A 238 8.45 17.03 -12.69
N PRO A 239 9.73 17.15 -12.29
CA PRO A 239 10.11 17.42 -10.90
C PRO A 239 9.85 18.89 -10.55
N TRP A 240 8.60 19.22 -10.23
CA TRP A 240 8.18 20.57 -9.82
C TRP A 240 8.71 20.97 -8.44
N SER A 241 9.09 19.99 -7.62
CA SER A 241 9.53 20.21 -6.24
C SER A 241 10.88 19.58 -5.97
N ASP A 242 11.72 20.33 -5.27
CA ASP A 242 12.99 19.85 -4.74
C ASP A 242 12.76 19.19 -3.38
N ASN A 243 13.00 17.89 -3.33
CA ASN A 243 12.95 17.08 -2.13
C ASN A 243 14.33 16.51 -1.77
N SER A 244 15.41 17.10 -2.28
CA SER A 244 16.79 16.71 -2.01
C SER A 244 17.22 16.92 -0.55
N ALA A 245 16.38 17.53 0.29
CA ALA A 245 16.59 17.61 1.74
C ALA A 245 16.09 16.38 2.52
N ASN A 246 15.32 15.48 1.88
CA ASN A 246 14.79 14.26 2.53
C ASN A 246 15.92 13.31 3.01
N ASP A 247 15.57 12.28 3.78
CA ASP A 247 16.54 11.32 4.36
C ASP A 247 17.51 10.74 3.30
N PRO A 248 18.85 10.90 3.47
CA PRO A 248 19.84 10.40 2.53
C PRO A 248 19.88 8.87 2.40
N SER A 249 19.34 8.12 3.36
CA SER A 249 19.19 6.66 3.27
C SER A 249 18.11 6.22 2.27
N THR A 250 17.23 7.14 1.86
CA THR A 250 16.16 6.92 0.89
C THR A 250 16.36 7.74 -0.39
N PRO A 251 17.41 7.50 -1.17
CA PRO A 251 17.78 8.38 -2.28
C PRO A 251 16.73 8.49 -3.39
N ASP A 252 15.85 7.49 -3.57
CA ASP A 252 14.74 7.58 -4.54
C ASP A 252 13.62 8.55 -4.09
N TRP A 253 13.58 8.97 -2.81
CA TRP A 253 12.68 10.04 -2.31
C TRP A 253 13.34 11.43 -2.32
N ARG A 254 14.55 11.53 -2.92
CA ARG A 254 15.32 12.77 -3.09
C ARG A 254 15.46 13.18 -4.57
N ALA A 255 14.81 12.46 -5.48
CA ALA A 255 14.97 12.62 -6.93
C ALA A 255 14.01 13.65 -7.55
N GLY A 256 13.17 14.31 -6.75
CA GLY A 256 12.13 15.25 -7.18
C GLY A 256 10.72 14.70 -7.04
N TYR A 257 9.73 15.61 -7.14
CA TYR A 257 8.31 15.29 -7.05
C TYR A 257 7.49 16.05 -8.11
N GLY A 258 6.56 15.35 -8.77
CA GLY A 258 5.67 15.90 -9.79
C GLY A 258 4.22 16.04 -9.32
N TYR A 259 3.25 15.89 -10.22
CA TYR A 259 1.81 15.91 -9.85
C TYR A 259 1.38 14.61 -9.18
N GLN A 260 1.71 14.48 -7.90
CA GLN A 260 1.44 13.30 -7.06
C GLN A 260 2.18 12.02 -7.53
N PHE A 261 3.39 12.19 -8.06
CA PHE A 261 4.32 11.11 -8.42
C PHE A 261 5.73 11.48 -7.96
N TRP A 262 6.47 10.51 -7.43
CA TRP A 262 7.89 10.63 -7.11
C TRP A 262 8.72 10.37 -8.36
N MET A 263 9.79 11.14 -8.55
CA MET A 263 10.83 10.74 -9.51
C MET A 263 11.70 9.65 -8.86
N CYS A 264 12.41 8.89 -9.67
CA CYS A 264 13.35 7.87 -9.19
C CYS A 264 14.80 8.27 -9.52
N ARG A 265 15.76 7.56 -8.91
CA ARG A 265 17.18 7.76 -9.22
C ARG A 265 17.52 7.48 -10.69
N PRO A 266 17.04 6.39 -11.33
CA PRO A 266 17.20 6.23 -12.77
C PRO A 266 16.47 7.36 -13.49
N GLU A 267 17.16 8.01 -14.43
CA GLU A 267 16.61 9.15 -15.15
C GLU A 267 15.31 8.79 -15.86
N LYS A 268 14.36 9.75 -15.87
CA LYS A 268 13.04 9.64 -16.51
C LYS A 268 12.15 8.50 -15.99
N VAL A 269 12.56 7.82 -14.93
CA VAL A 269 11.70 6.87 -14.21
C VAL A 269 10.96 7.62 -13.11
N PHE A 270 9.67 7.34 -12.98
CA PHE A 270 8.83 7.94 -11.94
C PHE A 270 7.86 6.88 -11.38
N ARG A 271 7.29 7.16 -10.20
CA ARG A 271 6.44 6.21 -9.50
C ARG A 271 5.36 6.87 -8.67
N GLY A 272 4.21 6.21 -8.57
CA GLY A 272 3.35 6.35 -7.40
C GLY A 272 3.82 5.36 -6.35
N ASP A 273 3.88 5.77 -5.08
CA ASP A 273 4.14 4.84 -3.99
C ASP A 273 3.26 5.09 -2.77
N GLY A 274 3.00 3.99 -2.08
CA GLY A 274 2.22 3.89 -0.86
C GLY A 274 3.07 3.32 0.26
N ALA A 275 2.75 3.70 1.50
CA ALA A 275 3.40 3.16 2.67
C ALA A 275 3.45 1.63 2.61
N PHE A 276 4.54 1.10 3.13
CA PHE A 276 4.82 -0.32 3.18
C PHE A 276 5.04 -1.02 1.83
N GLY A 277 5.37 -0.25 0.79
CA GLY A 277 5.81 -0.78 -0.51
C GLY A 277 4.70 -1.09 -1.50
N GLN A 278 3.67 -0.25 -1.56
CA GLN A 278 2.69 -0.29 -2.65
C GLN A 278 3.25 0.52 -3.80
N TYR A 279 3.58 -0.09 -4.94
CA TYR A 279 4.29 0.59 -6.01
C TYR A 279 3.56 0.55 -7.34
N CYS A 280 3.62 1.68 -8.05
CA CYS A 280 3.39 1.80 -9.48
C CYS A 280 4.60 2.47 -10.11
N VAL A 281 5.59 1.69 -10.54
CA VAL A 281 6.82 2.20 -11.17
C VAL A 281 6.66 2.23 -12.68
N ILE A 282 6.95 3.36 -13.30
CA ILE A 282 6.79 3.58 -14.74
C ILE A 282 8.15 3.92 -15.33
N LEU A 283 8.56 3.15 -16.33
CA LEU A 283 9.86 3.26 -16.99
C LEU A 283 9.65 3.58 -18.49
N PRO A 284 9.49 4.87 -18.87
CA PRO A 284 9.16 5.28 -20.22
C PRO A 284 10.15 4.84 -21.29
N GLU A 285 11.46 4.95 -21.04
CA GLU A 285 12.48 4.57 -22.02
C GLU A 285 12.53 3.05 -22.24
N GLN A 286 12.15 2.29 -21.21
CA GLN A 286 12.08 0.84 -21.27
C GLN A 286 10.73 0.36 -21.82
N ASP A 287 9.70 1.20 -21.91
CA ASP A 287 8.31 0.78 -22.19
C ASP A 287 7.86 -0.33 -21.23
N MET A 288 8.07 -0.08 -19.92
CA MET A 288 7.86 -1.05 -18.84
C MET A 288 7.11 -0.43 -17.65
N VAL A 289 6.28 -1.24 -16.99
CA VAL A 289 5.58 -0.90 -15.74
C VAL A 289 5.82 -2.04 -14.74
N VAL A 290 6.07 -1.67 -13.48
CA VAL A 290 6.17 -2.62 -12.36
C VAL A 290 5.19 -2.20 -11.28
N ALA A 291 4.22 -3.08 -10.99
CA ALA A 291 3.23 -2.90 -9.94
C ALA A 291 3.46 -3.91 -8.81
N ILE A 292 3.47 -3.44 -7.55
CA ILE A 292 3.75 -4.26 -6.37
C ILE A 292 2.77 -3.91 -5.25
N ASN A 293 2.26 -4.94 -4.58
CA ASN A 293 1.72 -4.81 -3.22
C ASN A 293 2.63 -5.58 -2.25
N SER A 294 2.90 -5.01 -1.09
CA SER A 294 3.81 -5.61 -0.10
C SER A 294 3.53 -5.12 1.33
N GLY A 295 4.27 -5.66 2.29
CA GLY A 295 4.25 -5.31 3.72
C GLY A 295 5.66 -5.02 4.24
N VAL A 296 6.38 -4.08 3.63
CA VAL A 296 7.80 -3.84 3.93
C VAL A 296 8.07 -2.54 4.67
N ARG A 297 9.02 -2.52 5.61
CA ARG A 297 9.50 -1.27 6.20
C ARG A 297 10.57 -0.60 5.34
N ASP A 298 11.52 -1.38 4.83
CA ASP A 298 12.57 -0.90 3.93
C ASP A 298 12.05 -0.84 2.49
N MET A 299 11.31 0.22 2.21
CA MET A 299 10.77 0.52 0.89
C MET A 299 11.89 0.76 -0.13
N GLN A 300 13.00 1.38 0.28
CA GLN A 300 14.12 1.69 -0.61
C GLN A 300 14.84 0.43 -1.10
N ALA A 301 14.95 -0.62 -0.29
CA ALA A 301 15.55 -1.88 -0.70
C ALA A 301 14.82 -2.54 -1.89
N VAL A 302 13.49 -2.42 -1.96
CA VAL A 302 12.69 -2.92 -3.10
C VAL A 302 13.08 -2.21 -4.39
N LEU A 303 13.16 -0.87 -4.37
CA LEU A 303 13.55 -0.08 -5.54
C LEU A 303 15.00 -0.35 -5.94
N THR A 304 15.93 -0.39 -4.98
CA THR A 304 17.33 -0.72 -5.24
C THR A 304 17.46 -2.07 -5.93
N SER A 305 16.74 -3.09 -5.45
CA SER A 305 16.74 -4.42 -6.09
C SER A 305 16.20 -4.38 -7.51
N LEU A 306 15.16 -3.59 -7.77
CA LEU A 306 14.62 -3.40 -9.12
C LEU A 306 15.68 -2.77 -10.05
N TRP A 307 16.42 -1.76 -9.57
CA TRP A 307 17.46 -1.08 -10.32
C TRP A 307 18.71 -1.93 -10.56
N GLU A 308 19.06 -2.81 -9.63
CA GLU A 308 20.26 -3.63 -9.71
C GLU A 308 20.03 -4.93 -10.50
N ASN A 309 18.82 -5.52 -10.41
CA ASN A 309 18.55 -6.83 -10.98
C ASN A 309 17.71 -6.78 -12.26
N VAL A 310 16.65 -5.97 -12.30
CA VAL A 310 15.70 -5.98 -13.43
C VAL A 310 16.10 -4.97 -14.50
N LEU A 311 16.37 -3.72 -14.13
CA LEU A 311 16.65 -2.65 -15.09
C LEU A 311 17.83 -2.97 -16.04
N PRO A 312 18.96 -3.55 -15.58
CA PRO A 312 20.09 -3.89 -16.47
C PRO A 312 19.77 -5.06 -17.42
N CYS A 313 18.71 -5.82 -17.15
CA CYS A 313 18.28 -6.96 -17.96
C CYS A 313 17.28 -6.58 -19.06
N VAL A 314 16.98 -5.28 -19.20
CA VAL A 314 16.04 -4.75 -20.19
C VAL A 314 16.78 -4.31 -21.45
N GLY A 315 16.38 -4.85 -22.62
CA GLY A 315 16.93 -4.48 -23.93
C GLY A 315 17.90 -5.51 -24.53
N ASP A 316 18.38 -6.45 -23.73
CA ASP A 316 19.20 -7.58 -24.15
C ASP A 316 18.37 -8.87 -24.20
N ALA A 317 17.79 -9.19 -25.35
CA ALA A 317 17.02 -10.44 -25.49
C ALA A 317 17.96 -11.66 -25.61
N GLU A 318 17.71 -12.69 -24.81
CA GLU A 318 18.24 -14.04 -25.04
C GLU A 318 17.31 -14.85 -25.96
N ALA A 319 17.65 -16.11 -26.20
CA ALA A 319 16.73 -17.02 -26.89
C ALA A 319 15.40 -17.10 -26.12
N PRO A 320 14.24 -17.03 -26.80
CA PRO A 320 12.93 -17.08 -26.15
C PRO A 320 12.78 -18.27 -25.20
N GLY A 321 12.39 -18.00 -23.95
CA GLY A 321 12.07 -19.05 -22.96
C GLY A 321 13.27 -19.76 -22.34
N ALA A 322 14.49 -19.23 -22.46
CA ALA A 322 15.70 -19.83 -21.89
C ALA A 322 15.57 -20.20 -20.39
N ASP A 323 14.84 -19.39 -19.62
CA ASP A 323 14.65 -19.56 -18.17
C ASP A 323 13.16 -19.60 -17.75
N ALA A 324 12.24 -19.89 -18.68
CA ALA A 324 10.79 -19.84 -18.42
C ALA A 324 10.34 -20.73 -17.24
N ASP A 325 10.89 -21.95 -17.13
CA ASP A 325 10.57 -22.86 -16.02
C ASP A 325 11.10 -22.34 -14.68
N ALA A 326 12.31 -21.79 -14.66
CA ALA A 326 12.93 -21.24 -13.46
C ALA A 326 12.18 -20.00 -12.97
N LEU A 327 11.77 -19.12 -13.89
CA LEU A 327 10.95 -17.96 -13.55
C LEU A 327 9.57 -18.37 -13.05
N SER A 328 8.91 -19.33 -13.71
CA SER A 328 7.62 -19.87 -13.28
C SER A 328 7.68 -20.45 -11.86
N GLN A 329 8.78 -21.15 -11.53
CA GLN A 329 9.03 -21.64 -10.18
C GLN A 329 9.24 -20.48 -9.19
N ALA A 330 10.05 -19.48 -9.55
CA ALA A 330 10.31 -18.32 -8.69
C ALA A 330 9.03 -17.50 -8.40
N LEU A 331 8.17 -17.28 -9.41
CA LEU A 331 6.90 -16.57 -9.27
C LEU A 331 5.86 -17.31 -8.41
N ARG A 332 6.02 -18.63 -8.24
CA ARG A 332 5.17 -19.47 -7.37
C ARG A 332 5.80 -19.76 -6.01
N ALA A 333 7.10 -19.51 -5.86
CA ALA A 333 7.79 -19.77 -4.62
C ALA A 333 7.26 -18.81 -3.55
N PRO A 334 6.81 -19.31 -2.39
CA PRO A 334 6.43 -18.43 -1.30
C PRO A 334 7.63 -17.55 -0.93
N VAL A 335 7.39 -16.24 -0.79
CA VAL A 335 8.45 -15.30 -0.37
C VAL A 335 8.91 -15.58 1.08
N THR A 336 8.10 -16.32 1.84
CA THR A 336 8.19 -16.44 3.31
C THR A 336 8.36 -17.87 3.84
N ARG A 337 8.73 -18.86 3.02
CA ARG A 337 8.84 -20.28 3.47
C ARG A 337 9.78 -20.48 4.68
N ALA A 338 10.70 -19.55 4.91
CA ALA A 338 11.70 -19.57 5.98
C ALA A 338 11.16 -19.16 7.36
N ASP A 339 9.90 -18.71 7.48
CA ASP A 339 9.36 -18.14 8.72
C ASP A 339 9.13 -19.14 9.86
N TRP A 340 9.13 -20.44 9.55
CA TRP A 340 8.93 -21.50 10.52
C TRP A 340 10.24 -22.06 11.11
N GLU A 341 11.40 -21.64 10.61
CA GLU A 341 12.71 -22.10 11.07
C GLU A 341 13.40 -20.99 11.85
N GLU A 342 12.91 -20.74 13.07
CA GLU A 342 13.62 -19.89 14.03
C GLU A 342 14.45 -20.79 14.96
N ASN A 343 15.73 -20.47 15.12
CA ASN A 343 16.67 -21.22 15.96
C ASN A 343 16.93 -22.70 15.58
N GLY A 344 16.55 -23.12 14.37
CA GLY A 344 16.82 -24.48 13.87
C GLY A 344 15.90 -25.57 14.43
N GLU A 345 14.82 -25.20 15.12
CA GLU A 345 13.79 -26.15 15.55
C GLU A 345 12.79 -26.45 14.42
N ALA A 346 12.47 -27.72 14.21
CA ALA A 346 11.55 -28.15 13.17
C ALA A 346 10.10 -27.82 13.55
N ALA A 347 9.34 -27.28 12.58
CA ALA A 347 7.93 -26.96 12.77
C ALA A 347 7.04 -28.22 12.76
N GLU A 348 6.44 -28.52 13.90
CA GLU A 348 5.53 -29.63 14.10
C GLU A 348 4.07 -29.27 13.75
N PRO A 349 3.20 -30.27 13.49
CA PRO A 349 1.77 -30.03 13.38
C PRO A 349 1.23 -29.23 14.59
N PRO A 350 0.31 -28.27 14.39
CA PRO A 350 -0.08 -27.30 15.41
C PRO A 350 -1.14 -27.88 16.36
N VAL A 351 -0.95 -29.12 16.81
CA VAL A 351 -1.84 -29.80 17.75
C VAL A 351 -1.46 -29.36 19.18
N PRO A 352 -2.35 -28.67 19.92
CA PRO A 352 -2.02 -28.24 21.28
C PRO A 352 -1.82 -29.43 22.20
N ASP A 353 -0.79 -29.36 23.04
CA ASP A 353 -0.52 -30.39 24.05
C ASP A 353 -1.66 -30.47 25.06
N PRO A 354 -2.15 -31.68 25.43
CA PRO A 354 -3.16 -31.82 26.49
C PRO A 354 -2.79 -31.15 27.82
N ALA A 355 -1.50 -31.01 28.13
CA ALA A 355 -1.04 -30.29 29.32
C ALA A 355 -1.42 -28.79 29.31
N TRP A 356 -1.64 -28.22 28.12
CA TRP A 356 -1.98 -26.81 27.90
C TRP A 356 -3.50 -26.54 27.92
N TYR A 357 -4.35 -27.56 28.06
CA TYR A 357 -5.79 -27.36 27.99
C TYR A 357 -6.33 -26.55 29.17
N GLY A 358 -7.16 -25.56 28.90
CA GLY A 358 -7.73 -24.68 29.91
C GLY A 358 -7.99 -23.28 29.37
N GLU A 359 -8.45 -22.42 30.27
CA GLU A 359 -8.68 -21.01 30.02
C GLU A 359 -7.58 -20.19 30.68
N TYR A 360 -7.10 -19.16 29.98
CA TYR A 360 -6.03 -18.28 30.42
C TYR A 360 -6.52 -16.84 30.34
N ASP A 361 -6.69 -16.18 31.48
CA ASP A 361 -7.03 -14.76 31.53
C ASP A 361 -5.80 -13.93 31.21
N VAL A 362 -5.93 -13.04 30.23
CA VAL A 362 -4.86 -12.20 29.71
C VAL A 362 -4.91 -10.83 30.38
N SER A 363 -3.75 -10.32 30.79
CA SER A 363 -3.64 -8.96 31.35
C SER A 363 -4.20 -7.90 30.40
N GLU A 364 -4.77 -6.81 30.96
CA GLU A 364 -5.30 -5.70 30.16
C GLU A 364 -4.29 -5.22 29.11
N ASN A 365 -4.77 -5.04 27.88
CA ASN A 365 -3.96 -4.68 26.72
C ASN A 365 -4.76 -3.84 25.73
N GLU A 366 -4.03 -3.17 24.83
CA GLU A 366 -4.63 -2.29 23.81
C GLU A 366 -5.50 -3.06 22.81
N GLY A 367 -5.17 -4.32 22.54
CA GLY A 367 -5.91 -5.19 21.63
C GLY A 367 -7.22 -5.73 22.23
N LYS A 368 -7.52 -5.45 23.51
CA LYS A 368 -8.70 -5.95 24.23
C LYS A 368 -8.82 -7.47 24.21
N LEU A 369 -7.69 -8.18 24.12
CA LEU A 369 -7.66 -9.63 24.32
C LEU A 369 -7.84 -9.94 25.80
N GLU A 370 -8.95 -10.56 26.15
CA GLU A 370 -9.32 -10.83 27.55
C GLU A 370 -8.94 -12.24 27.98
N ARG A 371 -9.09 -13.23 27.08
CA ARG A 371 -8.92 -14.64 27.41
C ARG A 371 -8.46 -15.47 26.22
N ILE A 372 -7.66 -16.50 26.49
CA ILE A 372 -7.29 -17.54 25.53
C ILE A 372 -7.74 -18.90 26.06
N GLY A 373 -8.66 -19.54 25.35
CA GLY A 373 -9.09 -20.91 25.58
C GLY A 373 -8.29 -21.89 24.72
N VAL A 374 -7.77 -22.95 25.33
CA VAL A 374 -6.98 -23.99 24.68
C VAL A 374 -7.64 -25.35 24.90
N SER A 375 -7.87 -26.08 23.82
CA SER A 375 -8.52 -27.39 23.86
C SER A 375 -8.04 -28.31 22.74
N ALA A 376 -8.51 -29.56 22.75
CA ALA A 376 -8.32 -30.48 21.63
C ALA A 376 -8.95 -29.97 20.32
N GLN A 377 -9.91 -29.05 20.40
CA GLN A 377 -10.59 -28.45 19.25
C GLN A 377 -9.86 -27.21 18.71
N GLY A 378 -8.76 -26.79 19.34
CA GLY A 378 -7.92 -25.66 18.93
C GLY A 378 -7.97 -24.50 19.92
N LEU A 379 -7.73 -23.29 19.40
CA LEU A 379 -7.67 -22.05 20.17
C LEU A 379 -8.93 -21.19 19.99
N VAL A 380 -9.34 -20.54 21.08
CA VAL A 380 -10.38 -19.51 21.08
C VAL A 380 -9.84 -18.27 21.77
N PHE A 381 -9.78 -17.15 21.05
CA PHE A 381 -9.42 -15.85 21.61
C PHE A 381 -10.69 -15.09 21.94
N THR A 382 -10.84 -14.61 23.17
CA THR A 382 -11.93 -13.69 23.52
C THR A 382 -11.41 -12.27 23.47
N VAL A 383 -11.83 -11.52 22.45
CA VAL A 383 -11.43 -10.13 22.24
C VAL A 383 -12.65 -9.26 22.39
N ASN A 384 -12.61 -8.26 23.27
CA ASN A 384 -13.71 -7.31 23.49
C ASN A 384 -15.05 -8.02 23.76
N GLY A 385 -15.02 -9.03 24.65
CA GLY A 385 -16.15 -9.90 24.98
C GLY A 385 -16.63 -10.86 23.88
N LYS A 386 -15.97 -10.92 22.71
CA LYS A 386 -16.37 -11.79 21.59
C LYS A 386 -15.38 -12.93 21.37
N PRO A 387 -15.85 -14.20 21.35
CA PRO A 387 -14.99 -15.33 21.05
C PRO A 387 -14.70 -15.42 19.54
N ALA A 388 -13.43 -15.62 19.20
CA ALA A 388 -12.92 -15.85 17.86
C ALA A 388 -12.11 -17.16 17.85
N ARG A 389 -12.57 -18.14 17.06
CA ARG A 389 -11.84 -19.41 16.91
C ARG A 389 -10.68 -19.23 15.95
N ILE A 390 -9.49 -19.61 16.38
CA ILE A 390 -8.28 -19.54 15.54
C ILE A 390 -8.03 -20.94 14.94
N PRO A 391 -8.16 -21.10 13.61
CA PRO A 391 -7.85 -22.37 12.98
C PRO A 391 -6.34 -22.66 13.03
N LEU A 392 -6.01 -23.92 13.31
CA LEU A 392 -4.65 -24.39 13.48
C LEU A 392 -4.30 -25.35 12.34
N ASP A 393 -3.61 -24.83 11.34
CA ASP A 393 -3.11 -25.61 10.21
C ASP A 393 -1.71 -25.12 9.86
N ARG A 394 -0.75 -26.05 9.77
CA ARG A 394 0.63 -25.73 9.41
C ARG A 394 0.79 -25.59 7.91
N ASP A 395 0.10 -26.40 7.11
CA ASP A 395 0.42 -26.57 5.70
C ASP A 395 -0.51 -25.75 4.80
N GLN A 396 -1.71 -25.43 5.26
CA GLN A 396 -2.69 -24.62 4.54
C GLN A 396 -3.05 -23.34 5.27
N TRP A 397 -3.17 -22.24 4.51
CA TRP A 397 -3.75 -21.00 5.00
C TRP A 397 -5.24 -21.17 5.25
N GLN A 398 -5.69 -20.82 6.44
CA GLN A 398 -7.08 -20.94 6.86
C GLN A 398 -7.68 -19.55 7.02
N ALA A 399 -8.80 -19.28 6.34
CA ALA A 399 -9.53 -18.04 6.53
C ALA A 399 -10.10 -17.98 7.96
N CYS A 400 -9.94 -16.83 8.61
CA CYS A 400 -10.49 -16.57 9.93
C CYS A 400 -10.93 -15.11 10.05
N THR A 401 -11.80 -14.85 11.02
CA THR A 401 -12.13 -13.49 11.44
C THR A 401 -11.53 -13.27 12.81
N VAL A 402 -10.68 -12.25 12.93
CA VAL A 402 -10.05 -11.87 14.19
C VAL A 402 -10.33 -10.40 14.47
N GLU A 403 -10.66 -10.09 15.72
CA GLU A 403 -10.74 -8.69 16.18
C GLU A 403 -9.32 -8.24 16.54
N GLY A 404 -8.92 -7.05 16.07
CA GLY A 404 -7.59 -6.52 16.31
C GLY A 404 -7.52 -5.01 16.10
N ALA A 405 -6.32 -4.45 16.18
CA ALA A 405 -6.07 -3.05 15.87
C ALA A 405 -5.10 -2.90 14.69
N LEU A 406 -5.47 -2.10 13.70
CA LEU A 406 -4.61 -1.70 12.58
C LEU A 406 -4.36 -0.18 12.62
N ASP A 407 -3.12 0.20 12.34
CA ASP A 407 -2.75 1.60 12.10
C ASP A 407 -2.94 1.91 10.62
N THR A 408 -4.06 2.54 10.27
CA THR A 408 -4.42 2.81 8.88
C THR A 408 -4.04 4.20 8.41
N PHE A 409 -3.50 5.04 9.29
CA PHE A 409 -3.18 6.46 9.08
C PHE A 409 -4.35 7.28 8.48
N PRO A 410 -4.77 8.39 9.10
CA PRO A 410 -4.27 9.00 10.32
C PRO A 410 -4.82 8.34 11.60
N SER A 411 -5.65 7.29 11.46
CA SER A 411 -6.36 6.64 12.53
C SER A 411 -5.80 5.26 12.87
N ARG A 412 -6.03 4.84 14.12
CA ARG A 412 -5.97 3.44 14.54
C ARG A 412 -7.39 2.92 14.59
N HIS A 413 -7.70 1.92 13.78
CA HIS A 413 -8.99 1.24 13.82
C HIS A 413 -8.84 -0.03 14.63
N ALA A 414 -9.61 -0.16 15.71
CA ALA A 414 -9.88 -1.44 16.34
C ALA A 414 -11.17 -2.02 15.71
N GLY A 415 -11.12 -3.24 15.20
CA GLY A 415 -12.26 -3.81 14.50
C GLY A 415 -12.12 -5.30 14.16
N LEU A 416 -13.23 -5.85 13.66
CA LEU A 416 -13.28 -7.21 13.13
C LEU A 416 -12.68 -7.24 11.72
N TYR A 417 -11.57 -7.96 11.57
CA TYR A 417 -10.96 -8.22 10.26
C TYR A 417 -11.47 -9.55 9.72
N ARG A 418 -12.30 -9.47 8.69
CA ARG A 418 -12.93 -10.65 8.06
C ARG A 418 -12.01 -11.34 7.06
N ASP A 419 -11.08 -10.58 6.49
CA ASP A 419 -10.15 -11.07 5.49
C ASP A 419 -8.78 -11.31 6.13
N THR A 420 -8.73 -12.28 7.03
CA THR A 420 -7.47 -12.72 7.64
C THR A 420 -7.25 -14.18 7.31
N ALA A 421 -6.04 -14.52 6.88
CA ALA A 421 -5.60 -15.88 6.70
C ALA A 421 -4.60 -16.21 7.81
N VAL A 422 -4.72 -17.39 8.40
CA VAL A 422 -3.82 -17.84 9.46
C VAL A 422 -3.20 -19.19 9.14
N ARG A 423 -1.93 -19.35 9.52
CA ARG A 423 -1.25 -20.64 9.66
C ARG A 423 -0.64 -20.73 11.05
N ALA A 424 -0.49 -21.95 11.55
CA ALA A 424 0.08 -22.19 12.85
C ALA A 424 1.04 -23.39 12.82
N ALA A 425 2.09 -23.35 13.64
CA ALA A 425 2.95 -24.50 13.89
C ALA A 425 3.29 -24.60 15.37
N ARG A 426 3.55 -25.83 15.81
CA ARG A 426 4.11 -26.09 17.14
C ARG A 426 5.64 -26.09 17.06
N GLN A 427 6.28 -25.51 18.07
CA GLN A 427 7.72 -25.52 18.28
C GLN A 427 7.97 -25.74 19.79
N GLY A 428 8.28 -26.98 20.17
CA GLY A 428 8.43 -27.37 21.57
C GLY A 428 7.20 -27.04 22.41
N ASP A 429 7.38 -26.16 23.41
CA ASP A 429 6.34 -25.66 24.33
C ASP A 429 5.60 -24.41 23.82
N SER A 430 5.74 -24.12 22.53
CA SER A 430 5.17 -22.93 21.91
C SER A 430 4.26 -23.25 20.74
N LEU A 431 3.21 -22.45 20.57
CA LEU A 431 2.41 -22.39 19.36
C LEU A 431 2.64 -21.03 18.69
N ARG A 432 3.19 -21.06 17.48
CA ARG A 432 3.40 -19.87 16.66
C ARG A 432 2.30 -19.78 15.61
N MET A 433 1.72 -18.61 15.45
CA MET A 433 0.63 -18.31 14.53
C MET A 433 1.05 -17.11 13.67
N HIS A 434 0.76 -17.21 12.39
CA HIS A 434 1.02 -16.18 11.39
C HIS A 434 -0.33 -15.71 10.85
N PHE A 435 -0.69 -14.47 11.11
CA PHE A 435 -1.92 -13.84 10.65
C PHE A 435 -1.58 -12.88 9.52
N CYS A 436 -2.09 -13.12 8.32
CA CYS A 436 -2.00 -12.19 7.21
C CYS A 436 -3.35 -11.51 7.02
N HIS A 437 -3.41 -10.19 7.21
CA HIS A 437 -4.62 -9.41 6.93
C HIS A 437 -4.65 -9.10 5.43
N THR A 438 -5.35 -9.93 4.64
CA THR A 438 -5.12 -10.03 3.20
C THR A 438 -5.56 -8.80 2.39
N ALA A 439 -6.34 -7.90 2.99
CA ALA A 439 -6.67 -6.60 2.40
C ALA A 439 -5.63 -5.50 2.69
N THR A 440 -4.61 -5.78 3.52
CA THR A 440 -3.67 -4.76 4.02
C THR A 440 -2.21 -5.23 3.93
N PRO A 441 -1.24 -4.31 4.08
CA PRO A 441 0.19 -4.65 4.18
C PRO A 441 0.58 -5.45 5.42
N PHE A 442 -0.36 -5.82 6.29
CA PHE A 442 -0.05 -6.19 7.66
C PHE A 442 -0.09 -7.69 7.90
N GLU A 443 0.97 -8.16 8.53
CA GLU A 443 1.12 -9.51 9.00
C GLU A 443 1.52 -9.48 10.47
N ASP A 444 0.78 -10.22 11.30
CA ASP A 444 1.06 -10.38 12.71
C ASP A 444 1.57 -11.80 12.98
N VAL A 445 2.75 -11.90 13.58
CA VAL A 445 3.28 -13.17 14.07
C VAL A 445 3.11 -13.20 15.58
N MET A 446 2.36 -14.19 16.06
CA MET A 446 2.04 -14.37 17.47
C MET A 446 2.60 -15.71 17.96
N THR A 447 3.32 -15.69 19.07
CA THR A 447 3.85 -16.89 19.72
C THR A 447 3.27 -17.02 21.11
N LEU A 448 2.49 -18.08 21.33
CA LEU A 448 2.05 -18.52 22.65
C LEU A 448 3.09 -19.48 23.21
N ARG A 449 3.71 -19.14 24.33
CA ARG A 449 4.60 -20.05 25.07
C ARG A 449 3.91 -20.51 26.34
N PHE A 450 3.79 -21.82 26.52
CA PHE A 450 3.12 -22.40 27.67
C PHE A 450 4.12 -22.70 28.79
N THR A 451 3.71 -22.46 30.02
CA THR A 451 4.52 -22.73 31.23
C THR A 451 3.68 -23.48 32.26
N ALA A 452 4.32 -23.96 33.33
CA ALA A 452 3.61 -24.58 34.45
C ALA A 452 2.59 -23.66 35.14
N HIS A 453 2.71 -22.34 34.97
CA HIS A 453 1.91 -21.34 35.70
C HIS A 453 0.93 -20.55 34.82
N GLY A 454 0.91 -20.79 33.50
CA GLY A 454 0.14 -19.94 32.58
C GLY A 454 0.69 -19.99 31.16
N LEU A 455 0.53 -18.89 30.42
CA LEU A 455 1.13 -18.69 29.11
C LEU A 455 1.70 -17.27 28.97
N THR A 456 2.60 -17.08 28.01
CA THR A 456 2.98 -15.76 27.52
C THR A 456 2.63 -15.66 26.04
N LEU A 457 2.08 -14.53 25.63
CA LEU A 457 1.82 -14.21 24.23
C LEU A 457 2.79 -13.11 23.80
N GLU A 458 3.65 -13.42 22.84
CA GLU A 458 4.55 -12.46 22.20
C GLU A 458 4.07 -12.21 20.77
N GLY A 459 3.90 -10.94 20.39
CA GLY A 459 3.41 -10.54 19.08
C GLY A 459 4.37 -9.56 18.39
N HIS A 460 4.52 -9.69 17.08
CA HIS A 460 5.25 -8.75 16.25
C HIS A 460 4.53 -8.55 14.91
N ARG A 461 4.46 -7.30 14.46
CA ARG A 461 3.95 -6.93 13.14
C ARG A 461 5.05 -6.62 12.15
N ASN A 462 4.95 -7.16 10.93
CA ASN A 462 5.92 -6.93 9.85
C ASN A 462 6.20 -5.43 9.59
N ALA A 463 5.15 -4.61 9.51
CA ALA A 463 5.22 -3.19 9.15
C ALA A 463 4.18 -2.34 9.89
N GLY A 464 4.43 -1.04 10.02
CA GLY A 464 3.55 -0.11 10.73
C GLY A 464 4.17 1.27 10.86
N PHE A 465 3.35 2.28 11.15
CA PHE A 465 3.85 3.65 11.43
C PHE A 465 4.44 3.77 12.84
N ALA A 466 4.13 2.82 13.72
CA ALA A 466 4.74 2.64 15.02
C ALA A 466 5.26 1.20 15.17
N ASP A 467 6.23 1.00 16.05
CA ASP A 467 6.67 -0.34 16.43
C ASP A 467 5.56 -1.06 17.20
N ALA A 468 5.05 -2.14 16.61
CA ALA A 468 3.93 -2.91 17.14
C ALA A 468 4.38 -4.27 17.72
N GLY A 469 5.53 -4.27 18.42
CA GLY A 469 5.92 -5.41 19.25
C GLY A 469 5.21 -5.38 20.59
N TYR A 470 4.64 -6.50 21.03
CA TYR A 470 4.02 -6.58 22.35
C TYR A 470 4.25 -7.92 23.02
N LYS A 471 4.20 -7.92 24.35
CA LYS A 471 4.31 -9.11 25.19
C LYS A 471 3.24 -9.06 26.28
N LEU A 472 2.37 -10.06 26.28
CA LEU A 472 1.29 -10.22 27.24
C LEU A 472 1.49 -11.50 28.06
N VAL A 473 0.95 -11.50 29.28
CA VAL A 473 1.02 -12.65 30.18
C VAL A 473 -0.41 -13.11 30.47
N GLY A 474 -0.65 -14.41 30.32
CA GLY A 474 -1.91 -15.06 30.65
C GLY A 474 -1.76 -15.96 31.87
N VAL A 475 -2.63 -15.82 32.85
CA VAL A 475 -2.65 -16.67 34.05
C VAL A 475 -3.72 -17.74 33.86
N ARG A 476 -3.38 -19.00 34.16
CA ARG A 476 -4.32 -20.12 34.07
C ARG A 476 -5.36 -20.01 35.19
N GLU A 477 -6.64 -20.10 34.83
CA GLU A 477 -7.75 -20.20 35.81
C GLU A 477 -7.66 -21.48 36.66
#